data_AF-A0A7U9R6D9-F1
#
_entry.id   AF-A0A7U9R6D9-F1
#
_cell.length_a   1.000
_cell.length_b   1.000
_cell.length_c   1.000
_cell.angle_alpha   90.00
_cell.angle_beta   90.00
_cell.angle_gamma   90.00
#
_symmetry.space_group_name_H-M   'P 1'
#
loop_
_entity.id
_entity.type
_entity.pdbx_description
1 polymer ?
#
loop_
_entity_poly.entity_id
_entity_poly.type
_entity_poly.pdbx_seq_one_letter_code
_entity_poly.pdbx_strand_id
1 'polypeptide(L)'
;MDYLRSFLYHININTIFELLSFIGLFFFLIRRFILHKSPVPKSAFKAVPKELLQECVSLLRRREKKKYEPYIAPKEILSALQEDLSNEAKLKELLCSICAHLGIDGSFIKLVVESDYMPDRAGEISTDLAFTTIKLELRPRYTLDAVIAVLAHESIHLHLYYEGIRMRDTWENEILTDTAAVYCGFGEYIYKGYALMQGDFALSYHKVGYISQDDVKYIEMLMQNEIDK
;
A
#
# COMPACT_ATOMS: atom_id res chain seq x y z
N MET A 1 48.92 -3.27 31.84
CA MET A 1 49.05 -4.08 30.60
C MET A 1 48.60 -5.54 30.79
N ASP A 2 48.50 -6.08 32.01
CA ASP A 2 48.17 -7.50 32.24
C ASP A 2 46.68 -7.86 32.29
N TYR A 3 45.79 -6.92 32.64
CA TYR A 3 44.35 -7.19 32.70
C TYR A 3 43.71 -7.45 31.33
N LEU A 4 44.14 -6.72 30.29
CA LEU A 4 43.66 -6.93 28.92
C LEU A 4 44.11 -8.27 28.33
N ARG A 5 45.32 -8.75 28.68
CA ARG A 5 45.81 -10.08 28.25
C ARG A 5 45.10 -11.23 28.96
N SER A 6 44.81 -11.09 30.26
CA SER A 6 44.05 -12.08 31.03
C SER A 6 42.60 -12.20 30.53
N PHE A 7 41.99 -11.05 30.21
CA PHE A 7 40.64 -10.97 29.64
C PHE A 7 40.57 -11.65 28.26
N LEU A 8 41.54 -11.40 27.38
CA LEU A 8 41.60 -12.01 26.04
C LEU A 8 41.83 -13.53 26.06
N TYR A 9 42.43 -14.10 27.10
CA TYR A 9 42.68 -15.54 27.23
C TYR A 9 41.45 -16.37 27.62
N HIS A 10 40.41 -15.72 28.16
CA HIS A 10 39.17 -16.36 28.61
C HIS A 10 38.00 -16.15 27.63
N ILE A 11 38.22 -15.40 26.55
CA ILE A 11 37.22 -15.19 25.52
C ILE A 11 37.28 -16.40 24.58
N ASN A 12 36.44 -17.39 24.87
CA ASN A 12 36.15 -18.47 23.94
C ASN A 12 35.29 -17.90 22.79
N ILE A 13 35.44 -18.45 21.58
CA ILE A 13 34.64 -18.04 20.41
C ILE A 13 33.14 -18.12 20.69
N ASN A 14 32.73 -19.08 21.52
CA ASN A 14 31.35 -19.24 21.99
C ASN A 14 30.88 -18.04 22.83
N THR A 15 31.75 -17.49 23.69
CA THR A 15 31.46 -16.30 24.49
C THR A 15 31.30 -15.06 23.61
N ILE A 16 32.06 -14.99 22.51
CA ILE A 16 31.89 -13.91 21.50
C ILE A 16 30.54 -14.05 20.80
N PHE A 17 30.15 -15.26 20.38
CA PHE A 17 28.87 -15.50 19.72
C PHE A 17 27.67 -15.26 20.64
N GLU A 18 27.76 -15.64 21.91
CA GLU A 18 26.74 -15.30 22.91
C GLU A 18 26.60 -13.79 23.08
N LEU A 19 27.71 -13.07 23.24
CA LEU A 19 27.69 -11.62 23.38
C LEU A 19 27.11 -10.92 22.13
N LEU A 20 27.49 -11.37 20.93
CA LEU A 20 26.93 -10.89 19.67
C LEU A 20 25.43 -11.18 19.55
N SER A 21 24.98 -12.34 20.03
CA SER A 21 23.57 -12.72 20.05
C SER A 21 22.77 -11.83 21.01
N PHE A 22 23.31 -11.52 22.19
CA PHE A 22 22.68 -10.59 23.13
C PHE A 22 22.66 -9.15 22.60
N ILE A 23 23.74 -8.68 21.97
CA ILE A 23 23.78 -7.36 21.31
C ILE A 23 22.76 -7.30 20.17
N GLY A 24 22.68 -8.35 19.36
CA GLY A 24 21.70 -8.48 18.28
C GLY A 24 20.27 -8.50 18.79
N LEU A 25 20.00 -9.26 19.85
CA LEU A 25 18.69 -9.34 20.51
C LEU A 25 18.31 -7.99 21.14
N PHE A 26 19.24 -7.33 21.82
CA PHE A 26 18.99 -6.02 22.44
C PHE A 26 18.75 -4.94 21.38
N PHE A 27 19.54 -4.93 20.30
CA PHE A 27 19.31 -4.06 19.16
C PHE A 27 17.95 -4.33 18.50
N PHE A 28 17.57 -5.61 18.36
CA PHE A 28 16.25 -6.02 17.87
C PHE A 28 15.12 -5.54 18.77
N LEU A 29 15.23 -5.73 20.09
CA LEU A 29 14.23 -5.30 21.06
C LEU A 29 14.10 -3.77 21.08
N ILE A 30 15.21 -3.01 21.04
CA ILE A 30 15.18 -1.55 20.89
C ILE A 30 14.51 -1.16 19.58
N ARG A 31 14.87 -1.78 18.45
CA ARG A 31 14.25 -1.47 17.16
C ARG A 31 12.75 -1.75 17.15
N ARG A 32 12.34 -2.87 17.71
CA ARG A 32 10.96 -3.37 17.70
C ARG A 32 10.06 -2.60 18.66
N PHE A 33 10.51 -2.37 19.88
CA PHE A 33 9.64 -1.85 20.95
C PHE A 33 9.88 -0.38 21.28
N ILE A 34 11.09 0.15 21.04
CA ILE A 34 11.39 1.57 21.28
C ILE A 34 11.26 2.37 19.99
N LEU A 35 11.90 1.93 18.92
CA LEU A 35 11.90 2.65 17.63
C LEU A 35 10.70 2.35 16.74
N HIS A 36 9.84 1.36 17.09
CA HIS A 36 8.71 0.90 16.27
C HIS A 36 9.08 0.66 14.78
N LYS A 37 10.34 0.32 14.49
CA LYS A 37 10.80 0.04 13.12
C LYS A 37 10.58 -1.42 12.83
N SER A 38 9.78 -1.72 11.81
CA SER A 38 9.51 -3.09 11.38
C SER A 38 10.80 -3.85 11.04
N PRO A 39 10.87 -5.15 11.35
CA PRO A 39 12.07 -5.98 11.20
C PRO A 39 12.42 -6.28 9.73
N VAL A 40 11.58 -5.86 8.79
CA VAL A 40 11.74 -6.13 7.37
C VAL A 40 12.82 -5.20 6.82
N PRO A 41 13.92 -5.74 6.26
CA PRO A 41 14.91 -4.90 5.59
C PRO A 41 14.24 -4.21 4.39
N LYS A 42 14.53 -2.91 4.17
CA LYS A 42 14.02 -2.15 3.02
C LYS A 42 14.28 -2.85 1.67
N SER A 43 15.27 -3.74 1.61
CA SER A 43 15.61 -4.58 0.46
C SER A 43 14.61 -5.70 0.15
N ALA A 44 13.66 -6.02 1.04
CA ALA A 44 12.59 -6.98 0.77
C ALA A 44 11.43 -6.38 -0.05
N PHE A 45 11.39 -5.06 -0.17
CA PHE A 45 10.57 -4.37 -1.16
C PHE A 45 11.46 -4.21 -2.40
N LYS A 46 11.19 -4.98 -3.47
CA LYS A 46 11.85 -4.78 -4.75
C LYS A 46 11.57 -3.35 -5.18
N ALA A 47 12.60 -2.49 -5.17
CA ALA A 47 12.45 -1.11 -5.61
C ALA A 47 11.86 -1.13 -7.02
N VAL A 48 10.79 -0.35 -7.23
CA VAL A 48 10.12 -0.31 -8.52
C VAL A 48 11.04 0.40 -9.51
N PRO A 49 11.40 -0.23 -10.65
CA PRO A 49 12.20 0.42 -11.67
C PRO A 49 11.48 1.65 -12.21
N LYS A 50 12.20 2.77 -12.37
CA LYS A 50 11.60 4.01 -12.89
C LYS A 50 11.11 3.83 -14.32
N GLU A 51 11.76 2.97 -15.08
CA GLU A 51 11.39 2.61 -16.44
C GLU A 51 10.01 1.95 -16.49
N LEU A 52 9.69 1.11 -15.50
CA LEU A 52 8.36 0.50 -15.38
C LEU A 52 7.29 1.54 -15.06
N LEU A 53 7.57 2.49 -14.17
CA LEU A 53 6.64 3.59 -13.88
C LEU A 53 6.38 4.46 -15.12
N GLN A 54 7.43 4.76 -15.89
CA GLN A 54 7.30 5.47 -17.17
C GLN A 54 6.46 4.69 -18.18
N GLU A 55 6.66 3.37 -18.26
CA GLU A 55 5.87 2.50 -19.13
C GLU A 55 4.39 2.50 -18.72
N CYS A 56 4.09 2.37 -17.43
CA CYS A 56 2.74 2.46 -16.89
C CYS A 56 2.08 3.80 -17.24
N VAL A 57 2.74 4.92 -16.97
CA VAL A 57 2.22 6.26 -17.32
C VAL A 57 2.00 6.40 -18.82
N SER A 58 2.94 5.91 -19.64
CA SER A 58 2.81 5.93 -21.11
C SER A 58 1.65 5.06 -21.60
N LEU A 59 1.43 3.90 -20.99
CA LEU A 59 0.32 3.02 -21.29
C LEU A 59 -1.02 3.69 -20.94
N LEU A 60 -1.12 4.25 -19.73
CA LEU A 60 -2.30 4.97 -19.27
C LEU A 60 -2.61 6.15 -20.18
N ARG A 61 -1.64 6.98 -20.54
CA ARG A 61 -1.85 8.09 -21.50
C ARG A 61 -2.44 7.65 -22.84
N ARG A 62 -2.01 6.49 -23.36
CA ARG A 62 -2.49 5.98 -24.64
C ARG A 62 -3.89 5.37 -24.57
N ARG A 63 -4.29 4.86 -23.41
CA ARG A 63 -5.48 4.01 -23.25
C ARG A 63 -6.58 4.68 -22.45
N GLU A 64 -6.20 5.39 -21.39
CA GLU A 64 -7.09 6.20 -20.55
C GLU A 64 -7.46 7.48 -21.30
N LYS A 65 -8.75 7.62 -21.57
CA LYS A 65 -9.30 8.75 -22.35
C LYS A 65 -9.80 9.86 -21.44
N LYS A 66 -10.15 9.54 -20.20
CA LYS A 66 -10.67 10.50 -19.23
C LYS A 66 -9.51 11.24 -18.59
N LYS A 67 -9.69 12.56 -18.45
CA LYS A 67 -8.84 13.38 -17.58
C LYS A 67 -9.44 13.38 -16.18
N TYR A 68 -8.59 13.20 -15.20
CA TYR A 68 -8.99 13.15 -13.80
C TYR A 68 -8.44 14.37 -13.07
N GLU A 69 -9.33 15.02 -12.32
CA GLU A 69 -8.94 15.94 -11.26
C GLU A 69 -8.56 15.15 -10.01
N PRO A 70 -7.85 15.76 -9.04
CA PRO A 70 -7.63 15.15 -7.74
C PRO A 70 -8.95 14.73 -7.10
N TYR A 71 -9.03 13.49 -6.64
CA TYR A 71 -10.19 12.99 -5.92
C TYR A 71 -10.25 13.66 -4.54
N ILE A 72 -11.45 14.09 -4.15
CA ILE A 72 -11.72 14.65 -2.83
C ILE A 72 -12.86 13.84 -2.22
N ALA A 73 -12.58 13.10 -1.16
CA ALA A 73 -13.61 12.37 -0.45
C ALA A 73 -14.64 13.33 0.20
N PRO A 74 -15.95 13.05 0.10
CA PRO A 74 -16.99 13.91 0.69
C PRO A 74 -16.80 14.10 2.20
N LYS A 75 -16.91 15.34 2.67
CA LYS A 75 -16.61 15.71 4.07
C LYS A 75 -17.52 14.99 5.05
N GLU A 76 -18.78 14.80 4.68
CA GLU A 76 -19.80 14.14 5.49
C GLU A 76 -19.44 12.66 5.72
N ILE A 77 -18.89 12.00 4.69
CA ILE A 77 -18.40 10.62 4.78
C ILE A 77 -17.14 10.59 5.64
N LEU A 78 -16.20 11.53 5.42
CA LEU A 78 -14.96 11.59 6.18
C LEU A 78 -15.20 11.79 7.67
N SER A 79 -16.09 12.71 8.06
CA SER A 79 -16.40 12.96 9.48
C SER A 79 -17.00 11.74 10.15
N ALA A 80 -17.94 11.04 9.49
CA ALA A 80 -18.53 9.83 10.06
C ALA A 80 -17.50 8.69 10.22
N LEU A 81 -16.59 8.52 9.25
CA LEU A 81 -15.54 7.49 9.32
C LEU A 81 -14.39 7.87 10.27
N GLN A 82 -14.19 9.15 10.56
CA GLN A 82 -13.26 9.58 11.61
C GLN A 82 -13.77 9.20 13.01
N GLU A 83 -15.08 9.23 13.22
CA GLU A 83 -15.71 8.80 14.47
C GLU A 83 -15.74 7.27 14.58
N ASP A 84 -16.08 6.58 13.49
CA ASP A 84 -16.15 5.13 13.42
C ASP A 84 -15.68 4.60 12.06
N LEU A 85 -14.41 4.17 12.01
CA LEU A 85 -13.81 3.55 10.82
C LEU A 85 -14.44 2.20 10.45
N SER A 86 -15.21 1.57 11.35
CA SER A 86 -15.88 0.30 11.10
C SER A 86 -17.31 0.46 10.58
N ASN A 87 -17.78 1.70 10.38
CA ASN A 87 -19.11 1.97 9.87
C ASN A 87 -19.26 1.51 8.41
N GLU A 88 -19.76 0.29 8.22
CA GLU A 88 -19.88 -0.36 6.90
C GLU A 88 -20.74 0.45 5.92
N ALA A 89 -21.81 1.09 6.39
CA ALA A 89 -22.66 1.92 5.54
C ALA A 89 -21.89 3.12 4.98
N LYS A 90 -21.07 3.77 5.81
CA LYS A 90 -20.24 4.90 5.39
C LYS A 90 -19.04 4.48 4.55
N LEU A 91 -18.45 3.31 4.83
CA LEU A 91 -17.44 2.72 3.97
C LEU A 91 -18.00 2.38 2.59
N LYS A 92 -19.26 1.91 2.54
CA LYS A 92 -19.96 1.64 1.29
C LYS A 92 -20.26 2.92 0.52
N GLU A 93 -20.70 3.98 1.18
CA GLU A 93 -20.85 5.31 0.58
C GLU A 93 -19.52 5.84 0.02
N LEU A 94 -18.43 5.66 0.78
CA LEU A 94 -17.08 6.03 0.34
C LEU A 94 -16.68 5.28 -0.93
N LEU A 95 -16.88 3.97 -0.97
CA LEU A 95 -16.62 3.15 -2.16
C LEU A 95 -17.43 3.65 -3.35
N CYS A 96 -18.73 3.92 -3.17
CA CYS A 96 -19.56 4.46 -4.25
C CYS A 96 -19.05 5.82 -4.75
N SER A 97 -18.57 6.69 -3.87
CA SER A 97 -17.97 7.97 -4.23
C SER A 97 -16.68 7.80 -5.06
N ILE A 98 -15.80 6.87 -4.65
CA ILE A 98 -14.58 6.53 -5.40
C ILE A 98 -14.94 5.97 -6.79
N CYS A 99 -15.89 5.04 -6.87
CA CYS A 99 -16.35 4.48 -8.14
C CYS A 99 -16.97 5.54 -9.05
N ALA A 100 -17.78 6.45 -8.50
CA ALA A 100 -18.37 7.54 -9.25
C ALA A 100 -17.31 8.47 -9.87
N HIS A 101 -16.22 8.74 -9.13
CA HIS A 101 -15.06 9.47 -9.66
C HIS A 101 -14.44 8.76 -10.87
N LEU A 102 -14.38 7.43 -10.83
CA LEU A 102 -13.91 6.60 -11.94
C LEU A 102 -14.93 6.48 -13.09
N GLY A 103 -16.21 6.80 -12.87
CA GLY A 103 -17.29 6.60 -13.83
C GLY A 103 -17.92 5.20 -13.77
N ILE A 104 -17.72 4.49 -12.66
CA ILE A 104 -18.26 3.16 -12.40
C ILE A 104 -19.47 3.29 -11.47
N ASP A 105 -20.54 2.55 -11.75
CA ASP A 105 -21.67 2.44 -10.82
C ASP A 105 -21.29 1.56 -9.62
N GLY A 106 -20.93 2.21 -8.52
CA GLY A 106 -20.55 1.54 -7.28
C GLY A 106 -21.68 0.78 -6.59
N SER A 107 -22.95 1.01 -6.93
CA SER A 107 -24.09 0.41 -6.21
C SER A 107 -24.14 -1.12 -6.30
N PHE A 108 -23.67 -1.68 -7.42
CA PHE A 108 -23.62 -3.12 -7.67
C PHE A 108 -22.41 -3.83 -7.03
N ILE A 109 -21.46 -3.08 -6.46
CA ILE A 109 -20.27 -3.64 -5.84
C ILE A 109 -20.55 -3.89 -4.35
N LYS A 110 -20.74 -5.14 -3.95
CA LYS A 110 -20.75 -5.56 -2.56
C LYS A 110 -19.42 -5.22 -1.88
N LEU A 111 -19.50 -4.56 -0.72
CA LEU A 111 -18.37 -4.37 0.18
C LEU A 111 -18.52 -5.36 1.33
N VAL A 112 -17.47 -6.13 1.62
CA VAL A 112 -17.40 -7.02 2.78
C VAL A 112 -16.32 -6.47 3.69
N VAL A 113 -16.68 -6.09 4.91
CA VAL A 113 -15.71 -5.57 5.88
C VAL A 113 -15.38 -6.69 6.85
N GLU A 114 -14.10 -7.05 6.94
CA GLU A 114 -13.60 -8.06 7.87
C GLU A 114 -12.78 -7.35 8.96
N SER A 115 -13.24 -7.46 10.21
CA SER A 115 -12.61 -6.85 11.39
C SER A 115 -11.89 -7.87 12.28
N ASP A 116 -12.03 -9.16 11.99
CA ASP A 116 -11.41 -10.23 12.77
C ASP A 116 -9.93 -10.40 12.40
N TYR A 117 -9.06 -10.30 13.41
CA TYR A 117 -7.61 -10.46 13.30
C TYR A 117 -7.25 -11.85 12.78
N MET A 118 -7.02 -11.98 11.47
CA MET A 118 -6.40 -13.15 10.86
C MET A 118 -4.92 -12.83 10.56
N PRO A 119 -3.95 -13.52 11.19
CA PRO A 119 -2.53 -13.12 11.15
C PRO A 119 -1.85 -13.17 9.77
N ASP A 120 -2.50 -13.69 8.73
CA ASP A 120 -1.87 -14.03 7.44
C ASP A 120 -2.53 -13.42 6.18
N ARG A 121 -3.48 -12.49 6.30
CA ARG A 121 -4.15 -11.86 5.14
C ARG A 121 -4.14 -10.35 5.32
N ALA A 122 -4.01 -9.58 4.24
CA ALA A 122 -3.98 -8.10 4.28
C ALA A 122 -5.06 -7.52 3.34
N GLY A 123 -6.20 -8.20 3.26
CA GLY A 123 -7.17 -8.12 2.17
C GLY A 123 -7.13 -9.37 1.28
N GLU A 124 -8.31 -9.85 0.90
CA GLU A 124 -8.50 -10.96 -0.05
C GLU A 124 -9.63 -10.59 -1.00
N ILE A 125 -9.36 -10.48 -2.30
CA ILE A 125 -10.43 -10.63 -3.29
C ILE A 125 -10.67 -12.13 -3.46
N SER A 126 -11.89 -12.61 -3.16
CA SER A 126 -12.32 -13.92 -3.67
C SER A 126 -12.73 -13.71 -5.12
N THR A 127 -11.83 -14.04 -6.05
CA THR A 127 -12.02 -13.80 -7.48
C THR A 127 -12.91 -14.88 -8.11
N ASP A 128 -14.21 -14.85 -7.85
CA ASP A 128 -15.17 -15.54 -8.71
C ASP A 128 -15.44 -14.66 -9.93
N LEU A 129 -14.52 -14.71 -10.90
CA LEU A 129 -14.59 -14.46 -12.37
C LEU A 129 -15.57 -13.41 -13.00
N ALA A 130 -16.38 -12.70 -12.23
CA ALA A 130 -17.40 -11.74 -12.64
C ALA A 130 -17.64 -10.74 -11.50
N PHE A 131 -16.81 -9.70 -11.48
CA PHE A 131 -16.78 -8.59 -10.54
C PHE A 131 -18.12 -8.18 -9.92
N THR A 132 -18.23 -8.31 -8.59
CA THR A 132 -19.17 -7.54 -7.74
C THR A 132 -18.74 -7.44 -6.27
N THR A 133 -17.61 -7.99 -5.81
CA THR A 133 -17.28 -7.95 -4.35
C THR A 133 -15.87 -7.42 -4.08
N ILE A 134 -15.77 -6.40 -3.24
CA ILE A 134 -14.52 -5.89 -2.64
C ILE A 134 -14.52 -6.30 -1.16
N LYS A 135 -13.43 -6.91 -0.69
CA LYS A 135 -13.24 -7.17 0.75
C LYS A 135 -12.26 -6.16 1.33
N LEU A 136 -12.63 -5.54 2.43
CA LEU A 136 -11.80 -4.59 3.16
C LEU A 136 -11.47 -5.18 4.53
N GLU A 137 -10.19 -5.45 4.77
CA GLU A 137 -9.71 -5.86 6.07
C GLU A 137 -9.29 -4.62 6.87
N LEU A 138 -10.03 -4.33 7.94
CA LEU A 138 -9.73 -3.20 8.80
C LEU A 138 -8.75 -3.62 9.89
N ARG A 139 -7.54 -3.06 9.84
CA ARG A 139 -6.54 -3.27 10.89
C ARG A 139 -6.59 -2.12 11.91
N PRO A 140 -6.32 -2.38 13.20
CA PRO A 140 -6.38 -1.34 14.25
C PRO A 140 -5.50 -0.11 14.02
N ARG A 141 -4.49 -0.20 13.16
CA ARG A 141 -3.57 0.90 12.84
C ARG A 141 -3.91 1.65 11.56
N TYR A 142 -4.94 1.22 10.83
CA TYR A 142 -5.34 1.90 9.60
C TYR A 142 -5.92 3.26 9.93
N THR A 143 -5.41 4.27 9.24
CA THR A 143 -6.03 5.59 9.22
C THR A 143 -7.09 5.65 8.13
N LEU A 144 -7.93 6.68 8.18
CA LEU A 144 -8.89 6.94 7.11
C LEU A 144 -8.23 7.06 5.73
N ASP A 145 -7.07 7.72 5.64
CA ASP A 145 -6.30 7.82 4.40
C ASP A 145 -5.86 6.43 3.89
N ALA A 146 -5.49 5.53 4.80
CA ALA A 146 -5.10 4.16 4.45
C ALA A 146 -6.31 3.36 3.91
N VAL A 147 -7.49 3.52 4.52
CA VAL A 147 -8.74 2.92 4.03
C VAL A 147 -9.10 3.46 2.65
N ILE A 148 -9.02 4.77 2.43
CA ILE A 148 -9.27 5.39 1.12
C ILE A 148 -8.28 4.87 0.07
N ALA A 149 -7.00 4.75 0.42
CA ALA A 149 -5.97 4.22 -0.47
C ALA A 149 -6.26 2.77 -0.91
N VAL A 150 -6.68 1.91 0.02
CA VAL A 150 -7.07 0.52 -0.29
C VAL A 150 -8.30 0.49 -1.19
N LEU A 151 -9.38 1.19 -0.83
CA LEU A 151 -10.59 1.21 -1.65
C LEU A 151 -10.35 1.79 -3.04
N ALA A 152 -9.48 2.81 -3.16
CA ALA A 152 -9.06 3.36 -4.44
C ALA A 152 -8.29 2.34 -5.27
N HIS A 153 -7.31 1.65 -4.68
CA HIS A 153 -6.54 0.58 -5.33
C HIS A 153 -7.48 -0.51 -5.89
N GLU A 154 -8.40 -1.02 -5.07
CA GLU A 154 -9.36 -2.06 -5.50
C GLU A 154 -10.32 -1.55 -6.59
N SER A 155 -10.76 -0.30 -6.48
CA SER A 155 -11.63 0.30 -7.50
C SER A 155 -10.90 0.51 -8.83
N ILE A 156 -9.58 0.74 -8.79
CA ILE A 156 -8.75 0.88 -9.99
C ILE A 156 -8.55 -0.48 -10.68
N HIS A 157 -8.43 -1.58 -9.94
CA HIS A 157 -8.47 -2.92 -10.55
C HIS A 157 -9.73 -3.11 -11.41
N LEU A 158 -10.90 -2.71 -10.88
CA LEU A 158 -12.17 -2.74 -11.64
C LEU A 158 -12.13 -1.86 -12.88
N HIS A 159 -11.65 -0.63 -12.71
CA HIS A 159 -11.54 0.34 -13.79
C HIS A 159 -10.66 -0.15 -14.94
N LEU A 160 -9.44 -0.58 -14.62
CA LEU A 160 -8.50 -1.12 -15.59
C LEU A 160 -9.06 -2.37 -16.29
N TYR A 161 -9.79 -3.21 -15.57
CA TYR A 161 -10.48 -4.35 -16.18
C TYR A 161 -11.55 -3.92 -17.20
N TYR A 162 -12.42 -2.96 -16.85
CA TYR A 162 -13.45 -2.47 -17.77
C TYR A 162 -12.88 -1.77 -19.00
N GLU A 163 -11.76 -1.06 -18.86
CA GLU A 163 -11.04 -0.41 -19.97
C GLU A 163 -10.12 -1.38 -20.75
N GLY A 164 -10.02 -2.64 -20.30
CA GLY A 164 -9.15 -3.65 -20.89
C GLY A 164 -7.66 -3.27 -20.87
N ILE A 165 -7.23 -2.54 -19.85
CA ILE A 165 -5.84 -2.11 -19.63
C ILE A 165 -5.22 -3.09 -18.64
N ARG A 166 -4.16 -3.80 -19.05
CA ARG A 166 -3.52 -4.83 -18.22
C ARG A 166 -2.08 -5.09 -18.64
N MET A 167 -1.24 -5.43 -17.67
CA MET A 167 0.08 -6.03 -17.87
C MET A 167 0.03 -7.56 -17.68
N ARG A 168 0.94 -8.27 -18.35
CA ARG A 168 0.95 -9.75 -18.34
C ARG A 168 1.45 -10.30 -17.01
N ASP A 169 2.54 -9.73 -16.50
CA ASP A 169 3.09 -10.11 -15.21
C ASP A 169 2.21 -9.57 -14.09
N THR A 170 1.94 -10.39 -13.08
CA THR A 170 1.08 -10.02 -11.96
C THR A 170 1.67 -8.86 -11.17
N TRP A 171 2.97 -8.89 -10.88
CA TRP A 171 3.61 -7.83 -10.12
C TRP A 171 3.63 -6.51 -10.90
N GLU A 172 3.97 -6.54 -12.18
CA GLU A 172 3.88 -5.36 -13.05
C GLU A 172 2.44 -4.81 -13.12
N ASN A 173 1.43 -5.69 -13.14
CA ASN A 173 0.04 -5.26 -13.15
C ASN A 173 -0.41 -4.58 -11.85
N GLU A 174 0.12 -5.00 -10.70
CA GLU A 174 -0.10 -4.29 -9.44
C GLU A 174 0.59 -2.92 -9.43
N ILE A 175 1.81 -2.82 -9.98
CA ILE A 175 2.49 -1.52 -10.18
C ILE A 175 1.67 -0.61 -11.09
N LEU A 176 1.11 -1.15 -12.18
CA LEU A 176 0.20 -0.42 -13.05
C LEU A 176 -1.04 0.06 -12.30
N THR A 177 -1.61 -0.76 -11.42
CA THR A 177 -2.79 -0.42 -10.62
C THR A 177 -2.49 0.72 -9.66
N ASP A 178 -1.39 0.65 -8.91
CA ASP A 178 -0.95 1.74 -8.05
C ASP A 178 -0.64 3.03 -8.85
N THR A 179 0.00 2.89 -10.00
CA THR A 179 0.28 4.02 -10.90
C THR A 179 -1.00 4.64 -11.43
N ALA A 180 -1.98 3.82 -11.80
CA ALA A 180 -3.28 4.25 -12.27
C ALA A 180 -4.09 4.94 -11.16
N ALA A 181 -3.98 4.51 -9.91
CA ALA A 181 -4.60 5.20 -8.78
C ALA A 181 -4.07 6.64 -8.65
N VAL A 182 -2.75 6.85 -8.76
CA VAL A 182 -2.16 8.20 -8.79
C VAL A 182 -2.64 8.96 -10.03
N TYR A 183 -2.60 8.34 -11.20
CA TYR A 183 -3.01 8.95 -12.48
C TYR A 183 -4.47 9.40 -12.49
N CYS A 184 -5.37 8.63 -11.86
CA CYS A 184 -6.79 8.92 -11.75
C CYS A 184 -7.14 9.88 -10.60
N GLY A 185 -6.14 10.52 -9.97
CA GLY A 185 -6.35 11.59 -9.00
C GLY A 185 -6.35 11.16 -7.53
N PHE A 186 -6.01 9.92 -7.20
CA PHE A 186 -5.93 9.45 -5.80
C PHE A 186 -4.54 9.64 -5.17
N GLY A 187 -3.63 10.34 -5.83
CA GLY A 187 -2.21 10.48 -5.45
C GLY A 187 -1.98 10.86 -3.98
N GLU A 188 -2.74 11.83 -3.45
CA GLU A 188 -2.60 12.27 -2.05
C GLU A 188 -2.94 11.16 -1.04
N TYR A 189 -4.01 10.40 -1.30
CA TYR A 189 -4.42 9.30 -0.42
C TYR A 189 -3.45 8.13 -0.51
N ILE A 190 -2.97 7.79 -1.70
CA ILE A 190 -1.94 6.78 -1.91
C ILE A 190 -0.66 7.18 -1.15
N TYR A 191 -0.21 8.42 -1.29
CA TYR A 191 0.98 8.94 -0.60
C TYR A 191 0.87 8.85 0.92
N LYS A 192 -0.26 9.26 1.50
CA LYS A 192 -0.48 9.26 2.96
C LYS A 192 -0.75 7.85 3.50
N GLY A 193 -1.62 7.10 2.84
CA GLY A 193 -2.02 5.75 3.24
C GLY A 193 -0.83 4.79 3.24
N TYR A 194 0.02 4.84 2.21
CA TYR A 194 1.14 3.90 2.09
C TYR A 194 2.29 4.19 3.05
N ALA A 195 2.41 5.44 3.54
CA ALA A 195 3.41 5.82 4.54
C ALA A 195 3.31 4.97 5.82
N LEU A 196 2.08 4.66 6.24
CA LEU A 196 1.77 3.92 7.47
C LEU A 196 1.82 2.41 7.25
N MET A 197 1.57 1.99 6.02
CA MET A 197 1.49 0.60 5.59
C MET A 197 2.86 -0.06 5.45
N GLN A 198 3.95 0.67 5.13
CA GLN A 198 5.29 0.07 4.96
C GLN A 198 5.81 -0.78 6.15
N GLY A 199 5.24 -0.66 7.35
CA GLY A 199 5.57 -1.48 8.51
C GLY A 199 4.94 -2.89 8.55
N ASP A 200 3.78 -3.11 7.94
CA ASP A 200 2.94 -4.30 8.17
C ASP A 200 2.77 -5.22 6.92
N PHE A 201 3.44 -4.91 5.80
CA PHE A 201 3.18 -5.50 4.46
C PHE A 201 4.11 -6.68 4.10
N ALA A 202 4.64 -7.37 5.10
CA ALA A 202 5.70 -8.35 4.89
C ALA A 202 5.23 -9.68 4.24
N LEU A 203 3.97 -10.11 4.39
CA LEU A 203 3.66 -11.55 4.34
C LEU A 203 2.49 -12.06 3.47
N SER A 204 1.69 -11.26 2.76
CA SER A 204 0.65 -11.79 1.84
C SER A 204 1.03 -11.59 0.36
N TYR A 205 0.50 -12.45 -0.53
CA TYR A 205 0.61 -12.32 -2.00
C TYR A 205 -0.37 -11.28 -2.59
N HIS A 206 -1.19 -10.66 -1.75
CA HIS A 206 -2.16 -9.60 -2.06
C HIS A 206 -1.79 -8.35 -1.27
N LYS A 207 -0.63 -7.76 -1.60
CA LYS A 207 -0.15 -6.53 -0.97
C LYS A 207 -0.83 -5.37 -1.67
N VAL A 208 -1.29 -4.37 -0.94
CA VAL A 208 -1.61 -3.05 -1.50
C VAL A 208 -0.35 -2.16 -1.31
N GLY A 209 -0.05 -1.24 -2.21
CA GLY A 209 1.12 -0.36 -2.05
C GLY A 209 2.48 -0.98 -2.35
N TYR A 210 2.63 -1.34 -3.61
CA TYR A 210 3.90 -1.74 -4.21
C TYR A 210 4.78 -0.54 -4.57
N ILE A 211 4.20 0.65 -4.76
CA ILE A 211 4.93 1.89 -5.00
C ILE A 211 5.22 2.65 -3.70
N SER A 212 6.38 3.31 -3.65
CA SER A 212 6.78 4.15 -2.53
C SER A 212 6.24 5.58 -2.65
N GLN A 213 6.35 6.36 -1.58
CA GLN A 213 6.07 7.79 -1.60
C GLN A 213 6.92 8.58 -2.61
N ASP A 214 8.16 8.14 -2.85
CA ASP A 214 9.02 8.77 -3.86
C ASP A 214 8.57 8.41 -5.27
N ASP A 215 8.03 7.21 -5.46
CA ASP A 215 7.44 6.78 -6.73
C ASP A 215 6.17 7.57 -7.04
N VAL A 216 5.30 7.83 -6.06
CA VAL A 216 4.11 8.70 -6.23
C VAL A 216 4.52 10.08 -6.76
N LYS A 217 5.48 10.74 -6.10
CA LYS A 217 6.02 12.04 -6.55
C LYS A 217 6.60 11.97 -7.95
N TYR A 218 7.29 10.87 -8.27
CA TYR A 218 7.86 10.66 -9.58
C TYR A 218 6.79 10.53 -10.67
N ILE A 219 5.71 9.80 -10.40
CA ILE A 219 4.56 9.66 -11.29
C ILE A 219 3.88 11.03 -11.50
N GLU A 220 3.64 11.80 -10.44
CA GLU A 220 3.06 13.15 -10.54
C GLU A 220 3.94 14.08 -11.39
N MET A 221 5.26 14.02 -11.20
CA MET A 221 6.22 14.76 -12.03
C MET A 221 6.16 14.33 -13.50
N LEU A 222 6.06 13.02 -13.77
CA LEU A 222 5.88 12.51 -15.13
C LEU A 222 4.60 13.06 -15.76
N MET A 223 3.49 13.07 -15.01
CA MET A 223 2.19 13.59 -15.45
C MET A 223 2.25 15.07 -15.81
N GLN A 224 2.95 15.89 -15.01
CA GLN A 224 3.10 17.34 -15.22
C GLN A 224 4.01 17.71 -16.40
N ASN A 225 5.16 17.03 -16.54
CA ASN A 225 6.18 17.36 -17.55
C ASN A 225 5.74 17.22 -19.03
N GLU A 226 4.55 16.69 -19.30
CA GLU A 226 3.97 16.61 -20.64
C GLU A 226 2.74 17.50 -20.85
N ILE A 227 2.26 18.20 -19.83
CA ILE A 227 1.25 19.26 -20.01
C ILE A 227 1.91 20.49 -20.69
N ASP A 228 3.22 20.64 -20.56
CA ASP A 228 4.02 21.77 -21.06
C ASP A 228 4.71 21.52 -22.42
N LYS A 229 4.34 20.45 -23.15
CA LYS A 229 4.78 20.17 -24.54
C LYS A 229 3.61 20.14 -25.51
#